data_AF-A0A174PBB6-F1
#
_entry.id   AF-A0A174PBB6-F1
#
_cell.length_a   1.000
_cell.length_b   1.000
_cell.length_c   1.000
_cell.angle_alpha   90.00
_cell.angle_beta   90.00
_cell.angle_gamma   90.00
#
_symmetry.space_group_name_H-M   'P 1'
#
loop_
_entity.id
_entity.type
_entity.pdbx_description
1 polymer ?
#
loop_
_entity_poly.entity_id
_entity_poly.type
_entity_poly.pdbx_seq_one_letter_code
_entity_poly.pdbx_strand_id
1 'polypeptide(L)' 'MEVLSFFTINAGGGIRPWRMTLDDLRNEYYGNCDLPSLDDPVELFELDGIPMYFDTFNDVIKTFGIDK' A
#
# COMPACT_ATOMS: atom_id res chain seq x y z
N MET A 1 -2.49 -15.11 -8.75
CA MET A 1 -1.55 -14.00 -8.49
C MET A 1 -2.34 -13.03 -7.67
N GLU A 2 -1.92 -12.78 -6.42
CA GLU A 2 -2.72 -12.02 -5.48
C GLU A 2 -2.72 -10.55 -5.89
N VAL A 3 -3.91 -9.93 -5.98
CA VAL A 3 -4.05 -8.53 -6.38
C VAL A 3 -4.32 -7.69 -5.15
N LEU A 4 -3.42 -6.73 -4.89
CA LEU A 4 -3.59 -5.69 -3.89
C LEU A 4 -4.34 -4.52 -4.52
N SER A 5 -5.33 -3.99 -3.83
CA SER A 5 -5.99 -2.73 -4.18
C SER A 5 -6.12 -1.89 -2.93
N PHE A 6 -5.55 -0.69 -2.91
CA PHE A 6 -5.62 0.18 -1.74
C PHE A 6 -5.68 1.66 -2.08
N PHE A 7 -6.17 2.46 -1.15
CA PHE A 7 -6.24 3.91 -1.25
C PHE A 7 -5.42 4.54 -0.14
N THR A 8 -4.52 5.46 -0.50
CA THR A 8 -3.84 6.29 0.49
C THR A 8 -4.30 7.73 0.40
N ILE A 9 -4.35 8.39 1.54
CA ILE A 9 -4.60 9.82 1.63
C ILE A 9 -3.23 10.47 1.85
N ASN A 10 -2.74 11.21 0.86
CA ASN A 10 -1.48 11.92 1.03
C ASN A 10 -1.63 13.11 2.01
N ALA A 11 -0.50 13.71 2.41
CA ALA A 11 -0.47 14.88 3.30
C ALA A 11 -1.32 16.09 2.81
N GLY A 12 -1.69 16.14 1.53
CA GLY A 12 -2.56 17.17 0.95
C GLY A 12 -4.06 16.83 0.98
N GLY A 13 -4.46 15.70 1.57
CA GLY A 13 -5.84 15.21 1.59
C GLY A 13 -6.30 14.58 0.28
N GLY A 14 -5.38 14.36 -0.67
CA GLY A 14 -5.68 13.72 -1.95
C GLY A 14 -5.70 12.20 -1.82
N ILE A 15 -6.83 11.59 -2.16
CA ILE A 15 -6.99 10.14 -2.25
C ILE A 15 -6.32 9.64 -3.54
N ARG A 16 -5.40 8.68 -3.44
CA ARG A 16 -4.77 8.02 -4.59
C ARG A 16 -5.05 6.52 -4.59
N PRO A 17 -5.65 5.94 -5.65
CA PRO A 17 -5.82 4.51 -5.79
C PRO A 17 -4.53 3.82 -6.24
N TRP A 18 -4.27 2.66 -5.66
CA TRP A 18 -3.18 1.77 -6.01
C TRP A 18 -3.73 0.39 -6.33
N ARG A 19 -3.23 -0.21 -7.41
CA ARG A 19 -3.58 -1.59 -7.79
C ARG A 19 -2.36 -2.29 -8.39
N MET A 20 -1.85 -3.28 -7.68
CA MET A 20 -0.61 -3.98 -8.02
C MET A 20 -0.57 -5.36 -7.36
N THR A 21 0.41 -6.20 -7.68
CA THR A 21 0.65 -7.44 -6.95
C THR A 21 1.56 -7.20 -5.73
N LEU A 22 1.64 -8.16 -4.80
CA LEU A 22 2.63 -8.09 -3.70
C LEU A 22 4.07 -8.02 -4.20
N ASP A 23 4.37 -8.71 -5.30
CA ASP A 23 5.70 -8.70 -5.89
C ASP A 23 6.00 -7.33 -6.54
N ASP A 24 5.02 -6.71 -7.18
CA ASP A 24 5.15 -5.35 -7.71
C ASP A 24 5.33 -4.33 -6.57
N LEU A 25 4.56 -4.45 -5.49
CA LEU A 25 4.71 -3.59 -4.31
C LEU A 25 6.12 -3.68 -3.71
N ARG A 26 6.66 -4.89 -3.59
CA ARG A 26 8.05 -5.11 -3.18
C ARG A 26 9.01 -4.42 -4.14
N ASN A 27 8.87 -4.68 -5.44
CA ASN A 27 9.76 -4.10 -6.45
C ASN A 27 9.71 -2.57 -6.48
N GLU A 28 8.52 -1.96 -6.34
CA GLU A 28 8.35 -0.51 -6.31
C GLU A 28 8.94 0.11 -5.04
N TYR A 29 8.80 -0.57 -3.89
CA TYR A 29 9.37 -0.13 -2.61
C TYR A 29 10.90 -0.02 -2.66
N TYR A 30 11.58 -0.97 -3.33
CA TYR A 30 13.03 -0.90 -3.56
C TYR A 30 13.42 -0.02 -4.75
N GLY A 31 12.53 0.11 -5.75
CA GLY A 31 12.76 0.80 -7.01
C GLY A 31 12.50 2.31 -6.99
N ASN A 32 11.99 2.85 -5.89
CA ASN A 32 11.66 4.27 -5.71
C ASN A 32 10.66 4.78 -6.77
N CYS A 33 9.58 4.05 -6.98
CA CYS A 33 8.38 4.62 -7.62
C CYS A 33 7.71 5.63 -6.68
N ASP A 34 6.75 6.42 -7.20
CA ASP A 34 6.07 7.51 -6.46
C ASP A 34 5.06 6.97 -5.43
N LEU A 35 5.52 6.07 -4.55
CA LEU A 35 4.74 5.42 -3.50
C LEU A 35 4.29 6.41 -2.42
N PRO A 36 3.22 6.07 -1.67
CA PRO A 36 2.80 6.85 -0.50
C PRO A 36 3.91 6.94 0.54
N SER A 37 3.85 7.99 1.36
CA SER A 37 4.66 8.03 2.58
C SER A 37 4.30 6.83 3.46
N LEU A 38 5.28 6.30 4.21
CA LEU A 38 5.02 5.26 5.20
C LEU A 38 3.98 5.70 6.24
N ASP A 39 3.91 7.00 6.53
CA ASP A 39 2.96 7.57 7.49
C ASP A 39 1.61 7.96 6.86
N ASP A 40 1.44 7.78 5.54
CA ASP A 40 0.16 8.09 4.89
C ASP A 40 -0.93 7.12 5.36
N PRO A 41 -2.11 7.62 5.78
CA PRO A 41 -3.21 6.77 6.18
C PRO A 41 -3.77 5.98 5.00
N VAL A 42 -4.21 4.76 5.30
CA VAL A 42 -4.83 3.85 4.34
C VAL A 42 -6.34 3.87 4.54
N GLU A 43 -7.07 4.31 3.53
CA GLU A 43 -8.53 4.43 3.62
C GLU A 43 -9.22 3.08 3.37
N LEU A 44 -8.63 2.26 2.49
CA LEU A 44 -9.11 0.92 2.16
C LEU A 44 -7.92 0.09 1.69
N PHE A 45 -7.88 -1.17 2.12
CA PHE A 45 -6.94 -2.15 1.62
C PHE A 45 -7.68 -3.45 1.32
N GLU A 46 -7.46 -4.01 0.14
CA GLU A 46 -8.05 -5.26 -0.30
C GLU A 46 -6.95 -6.18 -0.86
N LEU A 47 -6.99 -7.45 -0.47
CA LEU A 47 -6.19 -8.52 -1.04
C LEU A 47 -7.13 -9.60 -1.56
N ASP A 48 -7.11 -9.85 -2.87
CA ASP A 48 -8.00 -10.83 -3.51
C ASP A 48 -9.50 -10.62 -3.20
N GLY A 49 -9.89 -9.35 -3.09
CA GLY A 49 -11.27 -8.95 -2.76
C GLY A 49 -11.65 -9.12 -1.28
N ILE A 50 -10.68 -9.45 -0.42
CA ILE A 50 -10.86 -9.50 1.02
C ILE A 50 -10.38 -8.17 1.62
N PRO A 51 -11.27 -7.39 2.25
CA PRO A 51 -10.89 -6.14 2.89
C PRO A 51 -10.07 -6.41 4.16
N MET A 52 -9.01 -5.62 4.31
CA MET A 52 -8.12 -5.58 5.46
C MET A 52 -7.98 -4.14 5.94
N TYR A 53 -7.75 -3.97 7.24
CA TYR A 53 -7.71 -2.66 7.88
C TYR A 53 -6.30 -2.37 8.37
N PHE A 54 -5.75 -1.24 7.92
CA PHE A 54 -4.43 -0.74 8.30
C PHE A 54 -4.54 0.73 8.62
N ASP A 55 -3.82 1.18 9.65
CA ASP A 55 -3.82 2.61 10.02
C ASP A 55 -2.94 3.41 9.04
N THR A 56 -1.79 2.85 8.67
CA THR A 56 -0.79 3.51 7.83
C THR A 56 -0.22 2.59 6.75
N PHE A 57 0.40 3.18 5.73
CA PHE A 57 1.13 2.41 4.72
C PHE A 57 2.31 1.61 5.32
N ASN A 58 2.91 2.09 6.42
CA ASN A 58 3.91 1.35 7.18
C ASN A 58 3.38 0.01 7.73
N ASP A 59 2.12 -0.02 8.19
CA ASP A 59 1.52 -1.24 8.72
C ASP A 59 1.30 -2.28 7.61
N VAL A 60 1.00 -1.83 6.39
CA VAL A 60 0.97 -2.68 5.19
C VAL A 60 2.35 -3.29 4.95
N ILE A 61 3.39 -2.46 4.83
CA ILE A 61 4.77 -2.89 4.56
C ILE A 61 5.24 -3.93 5.59
N LYS A 62 5.00 -3.68 6.88
CA LYS A 62 5.33 -4.62 7.97
C LYS A 62 4.53 -5.92 7.91
N THR A 63 3.23 -5.85 7.63
CA THR A 63 2.35 -7.03 7.59
C THR A 63 2.76 -8.00 6.49
N PHE A 64 3.22 -7.48 5.36
CA PHE A 64 3.65 -8.30 4.22
C PHE A 64 5.15 -8.62 4.20
N GLY A 65 5.88 -8.27 5.28
CA GLY A 65 7.32 -8.52 5.42
C GLY A 65 8.13 -7.88 4.30
N ILE A 66 7.75 -6.67 3.88
CA ILE A 66 8.46 -5.88 2.87
C ILE A 66 9.54 -5.09 3.61
N ASP A 67 10.61 -5.77 4.00
CA ASP A 67 11.70 -5.16 4.75
C ASP A 67 12.75 -4.57 3.81
N LYS A 68 13.25 -3.36 4.11
CA LYS A 68 14.23 -2.66 3.26
C LYS A 68 15.59 -3.36 3.17
#